data_AF-A0A0B4FG15-F1
#
_entry.id   AF-A0A0B4FG15-F1
#
_cell.length_a   1.000
_cell.length_b   1.000
_cell.length_c   1.000
_cell.angle_alpha   90.00
_cell.angle_beta   90.00
_cell.angle_gamma   90.00
#
_symmetry.space_group_name_H-M   'P 1'
#
loop_
_entity.id
_entity.type
_entity.pdbx_description
1 polymer ?
#
loop_
_entity_poly.entity_id
_entity_poly.type
_entity_poly.pdbx_seq_one_letter_code
_entity_poly.pdbx_strand_id
1 'polypeptide(L)'
;MSYECDYYFYHAEARWQLSRIPDPMDPDPTRYALLASFAEALVSAFNWRLMLGLQRDGTQIEGQDPIKVPLETAPQWASKVRPLAEKLDLRPHDEDSSDPIFLKRNILASTGYLFCV
;
A
#
# COMPACT_ATOMS: atom_id res chain seq x y z
N MET A 1 -15.00 9.13 -11.39
CA MET A 1 -14.56 9.56 -10.04
C MET A 1 -13.12 9.15 -9.95
N SER A 2 -12.17 10.09 -10.01
CA SER A 2 -10.75 9.74 -9.87
C SER A 2 -10.45 9.76 -8.38
N TYR A 3 -9.97 8.64 -7.86
CA TYR A 3 -9.81 8.42 -6.42
C TYR A 3 -8.37 8.74 -6.00
N GLU A 4 -8.14 8.97 -4.70
CA GLU A 4 -6.85 9.41 -4.15
C GLU A 4 -5.65 8.53 -4.58
N CYS A 5 -5.88 7.25 -4.86
CA CYS A 5 -4.86 6.33 -5.34
C CYS A 5 -4.36 6.66 -6.75
N ASP A 6 -5.21 7.21 -7.62
CA ASP A 6 -4.87 7.54 -9.01
C ASP A 6 -3.81 8.63 -9.08
N TYR A 7 -3.87 9.60 -8.13
CA TYR A 7 -2.88 10.68 -8.03
C TYR A 7 -1.46 10.15 -7.97
N TYR A 8 -1.25 9.01 -7.31
CA TYR A 8 0.07 8.43 -7.09
C TYR A 8 0.39 7.29 -8.06
N PHE A 9 -0.64 6.57 -8.52
CA PHE A 9 -0.47 5.40 -9.37
C PHE A 9 0.11 5.76 -10.75
N TYR A 10 -0.38 6.85 -11.36
CA TYR A 10 0.03 7.24 -12.71
C TYR A 10 1.39 7.97 -12.80
N HIS A 11 2.07 8.12 -11.67
CA HIS A 11 3.43 8.63 -11.65
C HIS A 11 4.44 7.48 -11.84
N ALA A 12 4.77 7.17 -13.09
CA ALA A 12 5.70 6.10 -13.45
C ALA A 12 7.18 6.44 -13.20
N GLU A 13 7.52 7.68 -12.85
CA GLU A 13 8.92 8.07 -12.69
C GLU A 13 9.56 7.38 -11.47
N ALA A 14 10.86 7.11 -11.57
CA ALA A 14 11.56 6.32 -10.56
C ALA A 14 11.55 6.93 -9.14
N ARG A 15 11.23 8.22 -8.97
CA ARG A 15 11.07 8.86 -7.64
C ARG A 15 9.77 8.44 -6.92
N TRP A 16 8.80 7.90 -7.66
CA TRP A 16 7.50 7.47 -7.16
C TRP A 16 7.39 5.95 -6.97
N GLN A 17 8.48 5.21 -7.20
CA GLN A 17 8.57 3.79 -6.85
C GLN A 17 8.41 3.62 -5.34
N LEU A 18 7.51 2.74 -4.92
CA LEU A 18 7.20 2.55 -3.50
C LEU A 18 8.40 2.01 -2.72
N SER A 19 9.24 1.21 -3.37
CA SER A 19 10.48 0.65 -2.80
C SER A 19 11.52 1.70 -2.43
N ARG A 20 11.40 2.92 -2.99
CA ARG A 20 12.33 4.04 -2.78
C ARG A 20 11.82 5.07 -1.77
N ILE A 21 10.66 4.85 -1.16
CA ILE A 21 10.19 5.71 -0.06
C ILE A 21 11.26 5.69 1.04
N PRO A 22 11.86 6.85 1.38
CA PRO A 22 12.90 6.92 2.38
C PRO A 22 12.35 6.53 3.76
N ASP A 23 13.21 5.97 4.60
CA ASP A 23 12.86 5.67 5.99
C ASP A 23 12.60 6.98 6.75
N PRO A 24 11.38 7.23 7.26
CA PRO A 24 11.09 8.45 7.99
C PRO A 24 11.75 8.51 9.36
N MET A 25 12.22 7.37 9.91
CA MET A 25 12.75 7.26 11.27
C MET A 25 11.85 7.97 12.32
N ASP A 26 10.53 7.81 12.18
CA ASP A 26 9.58 8.51 13.05
C ASP A 26 9.79 8.04 14.51
N PRO A 27 10.03 8.96 15.46
CA PRO A 27 10.28 8.61 16.85
C PRO A 27 9.06 8.02 17.56
N ASP A 28 7.85 8.23 17.02
CA ASP A 28 6.62 7.66 17.55
C ASP A 28 6.37 6.29 16.93
N PRO A 29 6.39 5.21 17.73
CA PRO A 29 6.22 3.86 17.20
C PRO A 29 4.86 3.64 16.56
N THR A 30 3.81 4.31 17.04
CA THR A 30 2.44 4.21 16.51
C THR A 30 2.36 4.80 15.12
N ARG A 31 2.87 6.03 14.94
CA ARG A 31 2.91 6.65 13.60
C ARG A 31 3.82 5.86 12.67
N TYR A 32 4.97 5.40 13.15
CA TYR A 32 5.90 4.65 12.32
C TYR A 32 5.31 3.32 11.82
N ALA A 33 4.62 2.58 12.68
CA ALA A 33 3.90 1.37 12.30
C ALA A 33 2.78 1.66 11.28
N LEU A 34 2.05 2.76 11.45
CA LEU A 34 1.01 3.18 10.52
C LEU A 34 1.59 3.50 9.13
N LEU A 35 2.67 4.28 9.06
CA LEU A 35 3.36 4.61 7.81
C LEU A 35 3.89 3.36 7.09
N ALA A 36 4.46 2.42 7.84
CA ALA A 36 4.94 1.15 7.29
C ALA A 36 3.80 0.31 6.70
N SER A 37 2.64 0.26 7.38
CA SER A 37 1.45 -0.44 6.88
C SER A 37 0.87 0.24 5.65
N PHE A 38 0.84 1.57 5.59
CA PHE A 38 0.39 2.28 4.39
C PHE A 38 1.28 2.04 3.18
N ALA A 39 2.61 2.07 3.36
CA ALA A 39 3.55 1.80 2.27
C ALA A 39 3.30 0.41 1.64
N GLU A 40 2.98 -0.59 2.45
CA GLU A 40 2.68 -1.95 1.97
C GLU A 40 1.26 -2.09 1.41
N ALA A 41 0.28 -1.37 1.98
CA ALA A 41 -1.08 -1.32 1.44
C ALA A 41 -1.08 -0.72 0.03
N LEU A 42 -0.28 0.32 -0.21
CA LEU A 42 -0.07 0.90 -1.54
C LEU A 42 0.55 -0.12 -2.51
N VAL A 43 1.53 -0.90 -2.07
CA VAL A 43 2.12 -1.97 -2.91
C VAL A 43 1.07 -2.99 -3.32
N SER A 44 0.25 -3.45 -2.37
CA SER A 44 -0.83 -4.40 -2.65
C SER A 44 -1.83 -3.81 -3.66
N ALA A 45 -2.26 -2.57 -3.43
CA ALA A 45 -3.20 -1.86 -4.29
C ALA A 45 -2.65 -1.59 -5.71
N PHE A 46 -1.37 -1.24 -5.83
CA PHE A 46 -0.74 -1.00 -7.13
C PHE A 46 -0.53 -2.32 -7.88
N ASN A 47 -0.06 -3.36 -7.21
CA ASN A 47 0.10 -4.68 -7.81
C ASN A 47 -1.22 -5.27 -8.27
N TRP A 48 -2.30 -5.05 -7.53
CA TRP A 48 -3.64 -5.44 -7.96
C TRP A 48 -4.04 -4.75 -9.28
N ARG A 49 -3.80 -3.45 -9.43
CA ARG A 49 -4.03 -2.71 -10.70
C ARG A 49 -3.17 -3.25 -11.84
N LEU A 50 -1.87 -3.50 -11.58
CA LEU A 50 -0.96 -4.09 -12.56
C LEU A 50 -1.45 -5.46 -13.04
N MET A 51 -1.99 -6.28 -12.11
CA MET A 51 -2.58 -7.59 -12.44
C MET A 51 -3.88 -7.49 -13.26
N LEU A 52 -4.61 -6.37 -13.16
CA LEU A 52 -5.76 -6.07 -14.03
C LEU A 52 -5.35 -5.55 -15.42
N GLY A 53 -4.03 -5.42 -15.69
CA GLY A 53 -3.50 -4.93 -16.96
C GLY A 53 -3.33 -3.41 -17.03
N LEU A 54 -3.66 -2.68 -15.96
CA LEU A 54 -3.48 -1.23 -15.88
C LEU A 54 -2.03 -0.89 -15.53
N GLN A 55 -1.35 -0.13 -16.39
CA GLN A 55 0.04 0.27 -16.20
C GLN A 55 0.17 1.64 -15.53
N ARG A 56 1.30 1.87 -14.86
CA ARG A 56 1.61 3.16 -14.20
C ARG A 56 1.72 4.34 -15.17
N ASP A 57 1.94 4.11 -16.45
CA ASP A 57 1.98 5.18 -17.46
C ASP A 57 0.60 5.48 -18.06
N GLY A 58 -0.46 4.83 -17.55
CA GLY A 58 -1.83 4.98 -18.05
C GLY A 58 -2.15 4.08 -19.24
N THR A 59 -1.20 3.28 -19.74
CA THR A 59 -1.49 2.28 -20.77
C THR A 59 -2.24 1.10 -20.17
N GLN A 60 -3.06 0.44 -20.99
CA GLN A 60 -3.77 -0.77 -20.62
C GLN A 60 -3.35 -1.89 -21.56
N ILE A 61 -2.98 -3.02 -20.99
CA ILE A 61 -2.57 -4.19 -21.78
C ILE A 61 -3.73 -5.16 -21.83
N GLU A 62 -4.25 -5.41 -23.03
CA GLU A 62 -5.36 -6.33 -23.28
C GLU A 62 -4.84 -7.78 -23.37
N GLY A 63 -5.43 -8.68 -22.59
CA GLY A 63 -5.15 -10.13 -22.64
C GLY A 63 -4.38 -10.67 -21.43
N GLN A 64 -4.60 -11.96 -21.14
CA GLN A 64 -4.03 -12.72 -20.02
C GLN A 64 -2.53 -13.05 -20.19
N ASP A 65 -1.79 -12.30 -21.01
CA ASP A 65 -0.34 -12.50 -21.04
C ASP A 65 0.20 -11.75 -19.82
N PRO A 66 0.70 -12.44 -18.77
CA PRO A 66 1.19 -11.77 -17.57
C PRO A 66 2.43 -11.00 -17.98
N ILE A 67 2.23 -9.73 -18.34
CA ILE A 67 3.29 -8.87 -18.81
C ILE A 67 4.36 -8.86 -17.73
N LYS A 68 5.61 -8.94 -18.20
CA LYS A 68 6.87 -8.81 -17.45
C LYS A 68 7.02 -7.43 -16.78
N VAL A 69 5.94 -6.82 -16.30
CA VAL A 69 5.97 -5.57 -15.56
C VAL A 69 6.48 -5.92 -14.17
N PRO A 70 7.60 -5.32 -13.73
CA PRO A 70 8.06 -5.52 -12.38
C PRO A 70 6.98 -5.04 -11.41
N LEU A 71 6.52 -5.95 -10.55
CA LEU A 71 5.60 -5.61 -9.47
C LEU A 71 6.28 -4.62 -8.52
N GLU A 72 5.47 -3.77 -7.91
CA GLU A 72 5.89 -2.90 -6.83
C GLU A 72 6.34 -3.74 -5.64
N THR A 73 7.34 -3.22 -4.94
CA THR A 73 7.88 -3.82 -3.72
C THR A 73 7.87 -2.79 -2.61
N ALA A 74 7.65 -3.24 -1.38
CA ALA A 74 7.64 -2.35 -0.23
C ALA A 74 9.05 -1.80 0.04
N PRO A 75 9.15 -0.59 0.61
CA PRO A 75 10.45 -0.07 1.00
C PRO A 75 11.05 -0.94 2.10
N GLN A 76 12.37 -1.14 2.05
CA GLN A 76 13.06 -2.09 2.93
C GLN A 76 12.90 -1.78 4.42
N TRP A 77 12.66 -0.52 4.79
CA TRP A 77 12.45 -0.12 6.18
C TRP A 77 11.10 -0.61 6.72
N ALA A 78 10.05 -0.65 5.89
CA ALA A 78 8.71 -1.02 6.34
C ALA A 78 8.67 -2.43 6.92
N SER A 79 9.40 -3.38 6.34
CA SER A 79 9.48 -4.77 6.82
C SER A 79 10.23 -4.92 8.15
N LYS A 80 11.01 -3.91 8.56
CA LYS A 80 11.77 -3.90 9.83
C LYS A 80 10.96 -3.29 10.98
N VAL A 81 9.84 -2.63 10.69
CA VAL A 81 9.00 -2.00 11.72
C VAL A 81 8.24 -3.08 12.50
N ARG A 82 8.45 -3.08 13.82
CA ARG A 82 7.85 -4.06 14.73
C ARG A 82 6.36 -3.78 14.96
N PRO A 83 5.58 -4.80 15.36
CA PRO A 83 4.20 -4.59 15.81
C PRO A 83 4.13 -3.69 17.05
N LEU A 84 3.01 -2.99 17.21
CA LEU A 84 2.73 -2.19 18.40
C LEU A 84 2.52 -3.07 19.62
N ALA A 85 2.99 -2.58 20.78
CA ALA A 85 2.85 -3.28 22.06
C ALA A 85 1.36 -3.44 22.45
N GLU A 86 0.58 -2.39 22.23
CA GLU A 86 -0.86 -2.37 22.42
C GLU A 86 -1.57 -2.34 21.08
N LYS A 87 -2.78 -2.91 21.05
CA LYS A 87 -3.59 -2.95 19.84
C LYS A 87 -4.18 -1.56 19.57
N LEU A 88 -3.95 -1.06 18.35
CA LEU A 88 -4.55 0.19 17.89
C LEU A 88 -5.77 -0.13 17.03
N ASP A 89 -6.97 0.26 17.48
CA ASP A 89 -8.20 0.13 16.70
C ASP A 89 -8.51 1.44 15.96
N LEU A 90 -8.42 1.42 14.63
CA LEU A 90 -8.74 2.55 13.75
C LEU A 90 -10.01 2.30 12.92
N ARG A 91 -10.69 1.17 13.15
CA ARG A 91 -11.91 0.83 12.40
C ARG A 91 -13.05 1.77 12.81
N PRO A 92 -13.97 2.11 11.89
CA PRO A 92 -15.26 2.66 12.27
C PRO A 92 -16.00 1.68 13.20
N HIS A 93 -16.91 2.19 14.04
CA HIS A 93 -17.62 1.40 15.06
C HIS A 93 -18.33 0.13 14.55
N ASP A 94 -18.63 0.05 13.25
CA ASP A 94 -19.42 -1.03 12.63
C ASP A 94 -18.58 -2.01 11.77
N GLU A 95 -17.26 -1.85 11.69
CA GLU A 95 -16.40 -2.75 10.89
C GLU A 95 -15.70 -3.82 11.76
N ASP A 96 -16.05 -5.08 11.53
CA ASP A 96 -15.39 -6.22 12.19
C ASP A 96 -14.16 -6.74 11.45
N SER A 97 -13.98 -6.41 10.18
CA SER A 97 -12.86 -6.87 9.37
C SER A 97 -11.64 -5.95 9.51
N SER A 98 -10.45 -6.54 9.47
CA SER A 98 -9.19 -5.82 9.39
C SER A 98 -8.31 -6.47 8.34
N ASP A 99 -7.60 -5.66 7.58
CA ASP A 99 -6.73 -6.17 6.53
C ASP A 99 -5.44 -6.77 7.13
N PRO A 100 -4.95 -7.93 6.64
CA PRO A 100 -3.72 -8.56 7.10
C PRO A 100 -2.48 -7.63 7.12
N ILE A 101 -2.42 -6.65 6.22
CA ILE A 101 -1.32 -5.68 6.12
C ILE A 101 -1.23 -4.81 7.39
N PHE A 102 -2.36 -4.46 8.00
CA PHE A 102 -2.40 -3.71 9.26
C PHE A 102 -2.31 -4.64 10.47
N LEU A 103 -2.96 -5.82 10.41
CA LEU A 103 -2.98 -6.78 11.51
C LEU A 103 -1.59 -7.22 11.95
N LYS A 104 -0.66 -7.40 11.00
CA LYS A 104 0.72 -7.79 11.33
C LYS A 104 1.47 -6.77 12.19
N ARG A 105 0.97 -5.52 12.30
CA ARG A 105 1.52 -4.49 13.20
C ARG A 105 0.65 -4.22 14.42
N ASN A 106 -0.30 -5.10 14.73
CA ASN A 106 -1.27 -4.95 15.81
C ASN A 106 -2.19 -3.71 15.62
N ILE A 107 -2.46 -3.37 14.36
CA ILE A 107 -3.39 -2.29 13.97
C ILE A 107 -4.63 -2.93 13.37
N LEU A 108 -5.80 -2.52 13.85
CA LEU A 108 -7.08 -2.87 13.23
C LEU A 108 -7.48 -1.73 12.29
N ALA A 109 -7.46 -2.00 10.99
CA ALA A 109 -7.86 -1.06 9.95
C ALA A 109 -8.19 -1.80 8.66
N SER A 110 -9.07 -1.23 7.84
CA SER A 110 -9.28 -1.66 6.46
C SER A 110 -8.38 -0.87 5.51
N THR A 111 -8.11 -1.40 4.33
CA THR A 111 -7.39 -0.68 3.26
C THR A 111 -8.25 0.40 2.58
N GLY A 112 -9.48 0.62 3.05
CA GLY A 112 -10.41 1.58 2.51
C GLY A 112 -10.55 1.48 0.99
N TYR A 113 -10.53 2.64 0.32
CA TYR A 113 -10.69 2.76 -1.12
C TYR A 113 -9.39 2.62 -1.93
N LEU A 114 -8.31 2.10 -1.35
CA LEU A 114 -7.04 1.91 -2.09
C LEU A 114 -7.20 0.95 -3.28
N PHE A 115 -8.19 0.06 -3.26
CA PHE A 115 -8.46 -0.94 -4.31
C PHE A 115 -9.57 -0.54 -5.31
N CYS A 116 -9.83 0.76 -5.50
CA CYS A 116 -10.82 1.21 -6.49
C CYS A 116 -10.18 1.46 -7.87
N VAL A 117 -10.90 1.16 -8.95
CA VAL A 117 -10.57 1.55 -10.35
C VAL A 117 -11.65 2.48 -10.87
#